data_AF-A0A157SRT9-F1
#
_entry.id   AF-A0A157SRT9-F1
#
_cell.length_a   1.000
_cell.length_b   1.000
_cell.length_c   1.000
_cell.angle_alpha   90.00
_cell.angle_beta   90.00
_cell.angle_gamma   90.00
#
_symmetry.space_group_name_H-M   'P 1'
#
loop_
_entity.id
_entity.type
_entity.pdbx_description
1 polymer ?
#
loop_
_entity_poly.entity_id
_entity_poly.type
_entity_poly.pdbx_seq_one_letter_code
_entity_poly.pdbx_strand_id
1 'polypeptide(L)'
;MKTPRHDGHDHAPGQACGPACHAPHGQPGGIYLVSPSSAVADPATLDLARERLAAEGFKTAVDRSALAVHQRFAGTDKQRLAALTRARRPEAPHRYGYARWLWTDAAAAPD
;
A
#
# COMPACT_ATOMS: atom_id res chain seq x y z
N MET A 1 12.95 -36.37 3.50
CA MET A 1 12.96 -35.10 4.25
C MET A 1 12.63 -34.01 3.23
N LYS A 2 11.39 -33.49 3.12
CA LYS A 2 10.58 -32.62 4.00
C LYS A 2 11.30 -31.31 4.34
N THR A 3 10.93 -30.25 3.62
CA THR A 3 11.38 -28.87 3.74
C THR A 3 11.03 -28.28 5.12
N PRO A 4 11.87 -27.39 5.69
CA PRO A 4 11.60 -26.81 7.00
C PRO A 4 10.53 -25.73 6.91
N ARG A 5 9.65 -25.73 7.91
CA ARG A 5 8.64 -24.71 8.17
C ARG A 5 9.32 -23.46 8.75
N HIS A 6 8.72 -22.30 8.51
CA HIS A 6 9.04 -21.10 9.27
C HIS A 6 8.58 -21.31 10.71
N ASP A 7 9.52 -21.49 11.63
CA ASP A 7 9.24 -21.51 13.06
C ASP A 7 8.98 -20.07 13.50
N GLY A 8 7.72 -19.79 13.86
CA GLY A 8 7.38 -18.62 14.63
C GLY A 8 7.96 -18.79 16.03
N HIS A 9 8.60 -17.73 16.56
CA HIS A 9 9.03 -17.70 17.94
C HIS A 9 8.09 -16.77 18.71
N ASP A 10 7.44 -17.33 19.73
CA ASP A 10 6.61 -16.58 20.67
C ASP A 10 7.49 -15.67 21.53
N HIS A 11 7.22 -14.37 21.53
CA HIS A 11 7.87 -13.42 22.43
C HIS A 11 7.12 -13.36 23.76
N ALA A 12 7.82 -13.58 24.87
CA ALA A 12 7.28 -13.37 26.21
C ALA A 12 7.14 -11.85 26.48
N PRO A 13 6.02 -11.39 27.09
CA PRO A 13 5.81 -9.98 27.36
C PRO A 13 6.78 -9.52 28.46
N GLY A 14 7.73 -8.64 28.11
CA GLY A 14 8.64 -8.01 29.08
C GLY A 14 10.13 -8.04 28.74
N GLN A 15 10.56 -8.70 27.66
CA GLN A 15 11.96 -8.64 27.22
C GLN A 15 12.18 -7.51 26.21
N ALA A 16 12.75 -6.41 26.70
CA ALA A 16 13.24 -5.32 25.86
C ALA A 16 14.42 -5.81 25.00
N CYS A 17 14.32 -5.65 23.69
CA CYS A 17 15.41 -5.92 22.76
C CYS A 17 16.58 -4.94 22.96
N GLY A 18 17.82 -5.44 22.84
CA GLY A 18 19.03 -4.64 23.03
C GLY A 18 19.19 -3.46 22.06
N PRO A 19 20.12 -2.53 22.35
CA PRO A 19 20.23 -1.23 21.67
C PRO A 19 20.61 -1.30 20.18
N ALA A 20 20.94 -2.48 19.65
CA ALA A 20 21.21 -2.70 18.22
C ALA A 20 19.95 -2.96 17.38
N CYS A 21 18.78 -3.14 18.01
CA CYS A 21 17.53 -3.49 17.32
C CYS A 21 16.70 -2.26 16.90
N HIS A 22 17.13 -1.05 17.24
CA HIS A 22 16.39 0.18 16.96
C HIS A 22 17.06 0.95 15.83
N ALA A 23 17.11 0.35 14.63
CA ALA A 23 17.17 1.18 13.44
C ALA A 23 15.84 1.96 13.42
N PRO A 24 15.82 3.30 13.43
CA PRO A 24 14.59 4.03 13.24
C PRO A 24 14.02 3.58 11.90
N HIS A 25 12.89 2.85 11.94
CA HIS A 25 12.12 2.56 10.75
C HIS A 25 11.80 3.92 10.14
N GLY A 26 12.49 4.27 9.05
CA GLY A 26 12.32 5.55 8.38
C GLY A 26 10.84 5.80 8.13
N GLN A 27 10.40 7.06 8.26
CA GLN A 27 8.98 7.41 8.21
C GLN A 27 8.23 6.62 7.12
N PRO A 28 7.07 6.02 7.46
CA PRO A 28 6.34 5.18 6.54
C PRO A 28 6.08 5.93 5.23
N GLY A 29 6.63 5.40 4.14
CA GLY A 29 6.42 5.93 2.80
C GLY A 29 4.96 5.84 2.38
N GLY A 30 4.62 6.33 1.19
CA GLY A 30 3.30 6.03 0.65
C GLY A 30 3.18 4.59 0.16
N ILE A 31 1.96 4.14 -0.08
CA ILE A 31 1.65 2.85 -0.71
C ILE A 31 0.68 3.14 -1.85
N TYR A 32 0.99 2.65 -3.05
CA TYR A 32 0.12 2.77 -4.22
C TYR A 32 -0.59 1.43 -4.47
N LEU A 33 -1.90 1.40 -4.26
CA LEU A 33 -2.74 0.21 -4.33
C LEU A 33 -3.21 -0.03 -5.77
N VAL A 34 -2.91 -1.22 -6.31
CA VAL A 34 -3.35 -1.71 -7.62
C VAL A 34 -3.95 -3.11 -7.47
N SER A 35 -4.89 -3.46 -8.35
CA SER A 35 -5.30 -4.87 -8.52
C SER A 35 -4.81 -5.37 -9.89
N PRO A 36 -3.68 -6.09 -9.95
CA PRO A 36 -3.10 -6.53 -11.22
C PRO A 36 -3.65 -7.88 -11.69
N SER A 37 -4.51 -8.54 -10.90
CA SER A 37 -4.96 -9.92 -11.14
C SER A 37 -6.49 -9.99 -11.16
N SER A 38 -7.10 -10.64 -10.16
CA SER A 38 -8.54 -10.86 -10.10
C SER A 38 -9.31 -9.59 -9.74
N ALA A 39 -10.55 -9.52 -10.19
CA ALA A 39 -11.48 -8.49 -9.70
C ALA A 39 -11.60 -8.56 -8.18
N VAL A 40 -11.64 -7.38 -7.54
CA VAL A 40 -11.90 -7.28 -6.10
C VAL A 40 -13.37 -7.61 -5.88
N ALA A 41 -13.65 -8.70 -5.16
CA ALA A 41 -15.01 -9.20 -4.98
C ALA A 41 -15.87 -8.27 -4.10
N ASP A 42 -15.26 -7.73 -3.04
CA ASP A 42 -15.89 -6.78 -2.12
C ASP A 42 -15.08 -5.47 -2.08
N PRO A 43 -15.64 -4.35 -2.59
CA PRO A 43 -15.00 -3.05 -2.52
C PRO A 43 -14.65 -2.60 -1.11
N ALA A 44 -15.41 -3.01 -0.07
CA ALA A 44 -15.14 -2.61 1.31
C ALA A 44 -13.80 -3.17 1.83
N THR A 45 -13.30 -4.26 1.23
CA THR A 45 -11.97 -4.78 1.54
C THR A 45 -10.86 -3.80 1.17
N LEU A 46 -11.06 -2.97 0.11
CA LEU A 46 -10.11 -1.93 -0.26
C LEU A 46 -10.09 -0.79 0.77
N ASP A 47 -11.25 -0.39 1.27
CA ASP A 47 -11.35 0.65 2.29
C ASP A 47 -10.74 0.19 3.61
N LEU A 48 -11.07 -1.03 4.04
CA LEU A 48 -10.46 -1.65 5.22
C LEU A 48 -8.93 -1.75 5.12
N ALA A 49 -8.40 -2.08 3.93
CA ALA A 49 -6.96 -2.10 3.69
C ALA A 49 -6.35 -0.70 3.85
N ARG A 50 -7.01 0.35 3.35
CA ARG A 50 -6.55 1.73 3.50
C ARG A 50 -6.55 2.17 4.96
N GLU A 51 -7.59 1.85 5.71
CA GLU A 51 -7.70 2.17 7.14
C GLU A 51 -6.58 1.51 7.95
N ARG A 52 -6.35 0.22 7.72
CA ARG A 52 -5.27 -0.52 8.40
C ARG A 52 -3.89 0.04 8.05
N LEU A 53 -3.64 0.32 6.78
CA LEU A 53 -2.38 0.92 6.35
C LEU A 53 -2.19 2.33 6.94
N ALA A 54 -3.26 3.11 7.05
CA ALA A 54 -3.20 4.42 7.70
C ALA A 54 -2.93 4.32 9.21
N ALA A 55 -3.50 3.32 9.90
CA ALA A 55 -3.22 3.05 11.30
C ALA A 55 -1.74 2.69 11.55
N GLU A 56 -1.10 2.01 10.59
CA GLU A 56 0.34 1.73 10.57
C GLU A 56 1.20 2.94 10.10
N GLY A 57 0.56 4.08 9.82
CA GLY A 57 1.22 5.33 9.42
C GLY A 57 1.48 5.48 7.92
N PHE A 58 1.08 4.52 7.08
CA PHE A 58 1.25 4.62 5.63
C PHE A 58 0.18 5.50 4.99
N LYS A 59 0.59 6.39 4.09
CA LYS A 59 -0.34 7.11 3.22
C LYS A 59 -0.67 6.25 2.00
N THR A 60 -1.94 6.04 1.70
CA THR A 60 -2.36 5.21 0.57
C THR A 60 -2.88 6.06 -0.59
N ALA A 61 -2.57 5.63 -1.81
CA ALA A 61 -3.22 6.12 -3.03
C ALA A 61 -3.73 4.93 -3.82
N VAL A 62 -4.95 5.02 -4.34
CA VAL A 62 -5.61 3.93 -5.05
C VAL A 62 -5.58 4.22 -6.55
N ASP A 63 -5.21 3.21 -7.33
CA ASP A 63 -5.32 3.31 -8.78
C ASP A 63 -6.79 3.37 -9.23
N ARG A 64 -7.07 4.27 -10.17
CA ARG A 64 -8.43 4.44 -10.74
C ARG A 64 -9.06 3.17 -11.31
N SER A 65 -8.28 2.16 -11.69
CA SER A 65 -8.80 0.87 -12.16
C SER A 65 -8.75 -0.25 -11.11
N ALA A 66 -8.45 0.04 -9.84
CA ALA A 66 -8.31 -0.97 -8.79
C ALA A 66 -9.58 -1.81 -8.58
N LEU A 67 -10.75 -1.21 -8.78
CA LEU A 67 -12.06 -1.87 -8.67
C LEU A 67 -12.71 -2.15 -10.04
N ALA A 68 -11.98 -1.98 -11.14
CA ALA A 68 -12.51 -2.31 -12.46
C ALA A 68 -12.76 -3.82 -12.55
N VAL A 69 -13.79 -4.22 -13.31
CA VAL A 69 -14.12 -5.64 -13.51
C VAL A 69 -14.15 -5.94 -15.00
N HIS A 70 -13.44 -6.98 -15.41
CA HIS A 70 -13.48 -7.54 -16.75
C HIS A 70 -13.42 -9.07 -16.65
N GLN A 71 -14.59 -9.72 -16.78
CA GLN A 71 -14.75 -11.13 -16.44
C GLN A 71 -14.25 -11.40 -15.01
N ARG A 72 -13.28 -12.31 -14.83
CA ARG A 72 -12.66 -12.61 -13.54
C ARG A 72 -11.51 -11.67 -13.14
N PHE A 73 -11.15 -10.70 -13.97
CA PHE A 73 -9.97 -9.84 -13.80
C PHE A 73 -10.32 -8.42 -13.37
N ALA A 74 -9.34 -7.75 -12.75
CA ALA A 74 -9.43 -6.36 -12.36
C ALA A 74 -9.21 -5.40 -13.54
N GLY A 75 -10.19 -5.39 -14.45
CA GLY A 75 -10.16 -4.63 -15.70
C GLY A 75 -9.47 -5.36 -16.86
N THR A 76 -9.49 -4.72 -18.02
CA THR A 76 -8.86 -5.23 -19.25
C THR A 76 -7.35 -5.29 -19.14
N ASP A 77 -6.70 -6.08 -19.99
CA ASP A 77 -5.23 -6.16 -20.02
C ASP A 77 -4.57 -4.80 -20.24
N LYS A 78 -5.18 -3.93 -21.05
CA LYS A 78 -4.74 -2.54 -21.24
C LYS A 78 -4.79 -1.73 -19.94
N GLN A 79 -5.87 -1.86 -19.17
CA GLN A 79 -6.01 -1.16 -17.88
C GLN A 79 -5.01 -1.68 -16.85
N ARG A 80 -4.82 -3.01 -16.78
CA ARG A 80 -3.88 -3.67 -15.86
C ARG A 80 -2.43 -3.29 -16.16
N LEU A 81 -2.02 -3.31 -17.42
CA LEU A 81 -0.69 -2.84 -17.83
C LEU A 81 -0.50 -1.36 -17.47
N ALA A 82 -1.49 -0.52 -17.76
CA ALA A 82 -1.39 0.89 -17.45
C ALA A 82 -1.33 1.16 -15.93
N ALA A 83 -2.03 0.37 -15.11
CA ALA A 83 -1.97 0.45 -13.65
C ALA A 83 -0.57 0.10 -13.12
N LEU A 84 0.04 -0.97 -13.64
CA LEU A 84 1.43 -1.35 -13.31
C LEU A 84 2.43 -0.27 -13.75
N THR A 85 2.25 0.32 -14.94
CA THR A 85 3.10 1.42 -15.41
C THR A 85 3.00 2.64 -14.49
N ARG A 86 1.79 2.99 -14.03
CA ARG A 86 1.59 4.08 -13.04
C ARG A 86 2.18 3.73 -11.68
N ALA A 87 2.09 2.48 -11.25
CA ALA A 87 2.66 2.04 -9.98
C ALA A 87 4.20 2.05 -10.00
N ARG A 88 4.86 1.82 -11.14
CA ARG A 88 6.33 1.86 -11.25
C ARG A 88 6.92 3.27 -11.29
N ARG A 89 6.08 4.26 -11.58
CA ARG A 89 6.49 5.63 -11.87
C ARG A 89 7.12 6.31 -10.63
N PRO A 90 8.27 7.01 -10.74
CA PRO A 90 8.95 7.59 -9.57
C PRO A 90 8.12 8.61 -8.80
N GLU A 91 7.16 9.25 -9.47
CA GLU A 91 6.24 10.21 -8.84
C GLU A 91 5.02 9.56 -8.20
N ALA A 92 4.87 8.24 -8.27
CA ALA A 92 3.84 7.58 -7.51
C ALA A 92 4.21 7.66 -6.01
N PRO A 93 3.20 7.81 -5.13
CA PRO A 93 3.39 8.25 -3.75
C PRO A 93 4.20 7.29 -2.87
N HIS A 94 4.60 6.13 -3.39
CA HIS A 94 5.27 5.07 -2.65
C HIS A 94 6.80 5.16 -2.61
N ARG A 95 7.43 6.07 -3.36
CA ARG A 95 8.89 6.01 -3.56
C ARG A 95 9.72 6.99 -2.71
N TYR A 96 9.22 8.14 -2.25
CA TYR A 96 10.02 9.05 -1.40
C TYR A 96 9.17 9.90 -0.45
N GLY A 97 9.56 9.92 0.83
CA GLY A 97 8.81 10.51 1.94
C GLY A 97 8.66 12.03 2.01
N TYR A 98 9.15 12.85 1.07
CA TYR A 98 9.07 14.32 1.24
C TYR A 98 8.91 15.19 -0.02
N ALA A 99 8.86 14.63 -1.24
CA ALA A 99 8.80 15.45 -2.45
C ALA A 99 7.49 15.23 -3.20
N ARG A 100 6.65 16.27 -3.26
CA ARG A 100 5.40 16.41 -4.05
C ARG A 100 4.08 16.16 -3.31
N TRP A 101 3.86 16.79 -2.16
CA TRP A 101 2.50 17.04 -1.64
C TRP A 101 2.02 18.50 -1.80
N LEU A 102 2.78 19.36 -2.48
CA LEU A 102 2.41 20.75 -2.80
C LEU A 102 1.46 20.91 -4.02
N TRP A 103 0.53 19.99 -4.30
CA TRP A 103 -0.38 20.17 -5.46
C TRP A 103 -1.88 20.27 -5.17
N THR A 104 -2.35 20.17 -3.93
CA THR A 104 -3.81 20.28 -3.68
C THR A 104 -4.26 21.04 -2.43
N ASP A 105 -3.38 21.76 -1.72
CA ASP A 105 -3.85 22.75 -0.71
C ASP A 105 -4.31 24.08 -1.35
N ALA A 106 -4.52 24.14 -2.67
CA ALA A 106 -4.93 25.35 -3.38
C ALA A 106 -6.34 25.28 -4.01
N ALA A 107 -7.19 24.31 -3.64
CA ALA A 107 -8.55 24.25 -4.16
C ALA A 107 -9.55 23.73 -3.13
N ALA A 108 -9.97 24.62 -2.22
CA ALA A 108 -11.31 24.75 -1.63
C ALA A 108 -11.24 25.19 -0.15
N ALA A 109 -11.13 26.50 0.07
CA ALA A 109 -11.76 27.12 1.23
C ALA A 109 -13.12 27.64 0.77
N PRO A 110 -14.26 27.24 1.37
CA PRO A 110 -15.49 28.01 1.23
C PRO A 110 -15.42 29.26 2.12
N ASP A 111 -15.99 30.37 1.61
CA ASP A 111 -16.13 31.68 2.27
C ASP A 111 -16.90 31.62 3.61
#